data_AF-A0A822DRU9-F1
#
_entry.id   AF-A0A822DRU9-F1
#
_cell.length_a   1.000
_cell.length_b   1.000
_cell.length_c   1.000
_cell.angle_alpha   90.00
_cell.angle_beta   90.00
_cell.angle_gamma   90.00
#
_symmetry.space_group_name_H-M   'P 1'
#
loop_
_entity.id
_entity.type
_entity.pdbx_description
1 polymer ?
#
loop_
_entity_poly.entity_id
_entity_poly.type
_entity_poly.pdbx_seq_one_letter_code
_entity_poly.pdbx_strand_id
1 'polypeptide(L)'
;GDEALFVYANEIIARIIAQSCRQRGLSVILSTLLSFQNDEIYFKHENALVGRTFYDAVFSYDKCSVIGLMLSDGTVKIFPRLNTIINIDDQIIVIAEDDDKIILSSDYLLRINYEYSGSKSSLLFNHNTVLLSNPMTGRVTKRIERNLLLGWNKKASLIAKELDTYVARGSELHILTNSNIITQFIKEQLANELTEQKIFVHSGSLTNKFDLEKLNLFSYDYVILLANEESE
;
A
#
# COMPACT_ATOMS: atom_id res chain seq x y z
N GLY A 1 -22.22 -8.37 15.26
CA GLY A 1 -22.24 -9.80 14.93
C GLY A 1 -21.07 -10.03 14.01
N ASP A 2 -20.14 -10.89 14.41
CA ASP A 2 -18.83 -11.10 13.75
C ASP A 2 -18.94 -11.86 12.40
N GLU A 3 -20.11 -11.87 11.78
CA GLU A 3 -20.40 -12.56 10.52
C GLU A 3 -20.33 -11.63 9.30
N ALA A 4 -20.13 -10.33 9.51
CA ALA A 4 -20.10 -9.34 8.44
C ALA A 4 -18.82 -8.50 8.47
N LEU A 5 -18.05 -8.54 7.38
CA LEU A 5 -16.95 -7.63 7.12
C LEU A 5 -17.42 -6.52 6.17
N PHE A 6 -17.40 -5.28 6.64
CA PHE A 6 -17.78 -4.13 5.82
C PHE A 6 -16.58 -3.63 5.01
N VAL A 7 -16.71 -3.65 3.69
CA VAL A 7 -15.70 -3.13 2.78
C VAL A 7 -16.16 -1.79 2.21
N TYR A 8 -15.54 -0.69 2.67
CA TYR A 8 -15.84 0.66 2.18
C TYR A 8 -15.08 0.94 0.88
N ALA A 9 -15.64 0.47 -0.24
CA ALA A 9 -14.99 0.55 -1.56
C ALA A 9 -14.51 1.97 -1.92
N ASN A 10 -15.26 3.02 -1.57
CA ASN A 10 -14.86 4.39 -1.87
C ASN A 10 -13.58 4.82 -1.12
N GLU A 11 -13.37 4.34 0.11
CA GLU A 11 -12.15 4.63 0.88
C GLU A 11 -10.95 3.90 0.30
N ILE A 12 -11.12 2.63 -0.09
CA ILE A 12 -10.06 1.85 -0.72
C ILE A 12 -9.64 2.50 -2.04
N ILE A 13 -10.61 2.88 -2.89
CA ILE A 13 -10.31 3.56 -4.16
C ILE A 13 -9.60 4.89 -3.91
N ALA A 14 -10.02 5.68 -2.91
CA ALA A 14 -9.36 6.93 -2.58
C ALA A 14 -7.90 6.72 -2.15
N ARG A 15 -7.63 5.69 -1.33
CA ARG A 15 -6.29 5.27 -0.93
C ARG A 15 -5.43 4.88 -2.12
N ILE A 16 -5.95 4.04 -3.01
CA ILE A 16 -5.24 3.61 -4.22
C ILE A 16 -4.90 4.82 -5.10
N ILE A 17 -5.85 5.75 -5.32
CA ILE A 17 -5.61 6.96 -6.14
C ILE A 17 -4.51 7.82 -5.52
N ALA A 18 -4.61 8.14 -4.23
CA ALA A 18 -3.65 8.99 -3.53
C ALA A 18 -2.24 8.37 -3.46
N GLN A 19 -2.13 7.06 -3.32
CA GLN A 19 -0.83 6.39 -3.33
C GLN A 19 -0.26 6.27 -4.75
N SER A 20 -1.10 5.91 -5.73
CA SER A 20 -0.68 5.70 -7.11
C SER A 20 -0.26 6.98 -7.81
N CYS A 21 -0.84 8.14 -7.44
CA CYS A 21 -0.39 9.40 -8.01
C CYS A 21 1.05 9.72 -7.59
N ARG A 22 1.48 9.31 -6.39
CA ARG A 22 2.81 9.59 -5.83
C ARG A 22 3.88 8.59 -6.26
N GLN A 23 3.49 7.34 -6.50
CA GLN A 23 4.42 6.27 -6.87
C GLN A 23 4.07 5.70 -8.25
N ARG A 24 4.88 6.07 -9.25
CA ARG A 24 4.75 5.51 -10.60
C ARG A 24 4.83 3.99 -10.55
N GLY A 25 3.86 3.32 -11.17
CA GLY A 25 3.80 1.86 -11.23
C GLY A 25 3.09 1.19 -10.04
N LEU A 26 2.83 1.90 -8.94
CA LEU A 26 2.13 1.30 -7.79
C LEU A 26 0.69 0.90 -8.13
N SER A 27 0.03 1.64 -9.02
CA SER A 27 -1.31 1.27 -9.49
C SER A 27 -1.34 -0.09 -10.17
N VAL A 28 -0.28 -0.46 -10.89
CA VAL A 28 -0.17 -1.76 -11.56
C VAL A 28 -0.03 -2.85 -10.50
N ILE A 29 0.87 -2.65 -9.52
CA ILE A 29 1.10 -3.59 -8.42
C ILE A 29 -0.19 -3.80 -7.61
N LEU A 30 -0.84 -2.72 -7.19
CA LEU A 30 -2.09 -2.80 -6.44
C LEU A 30 -3.20 -3.45 -7.26
N SER A 31 -3.28 -3.17 -8.56
CA SER A 31 -4.26 -3.82 -9.43
C SER A 31 -3.99 -5.30 -9.58
N THR A 32 -2.72 -5.73 -9.67
CA THR A 32 -2.36 -7.15 -9.70
C THR A 32 -2.74 -7.84 -8.40
N LEU A 33 -2.38 -7.28 -7.24
CA LEU A 33 -2.70 -7.88 -5.94
C LEU A 33 -4.20 -7.86 -5.60
N LEU A 34 -4.96 -6.90 -6.14
CA LEU A 34 -6.41 -6.81 -5.95
C LEU A 34 -7.19 -7.54 -7.06
N SER A 35 -6.54 -7.90 -8.15
CA SER A 35 -7.12 -8.77 -9.16
C SER A 35 -6.95 -10.21 -8.71
N PHE A 36 -7.97 -11.03 -8.90
CA PHE A 36 -7.86 -12.49 -8.74
C PHE A 36 -7.12 -13.13 -9.92
N GLN A 37 -6.12 -12.43 -10.46
CA GLN A 37 -5.37 -12.83 -11.65
C GLN A 37 -3.89 -12.70 -11.33
N ASN A 38 -3.17 -13.81 -11.48
CA ASN A 38 -1.75 -14.00 -11.11
C ASN A 38 -1.55 -14.16 -9.60
N ASP A 39 -0.64 -13.39 -9.00
CA ASP A 39 -0.23 -13.59 -7.62
C ASP A 39 -1.17 -12.91 -6.61
N GLU A 40 -1.63 -13.67 -5.63
CA GLU A 40 -2.53 -13.27 -4.55
C GLU A 40 -1.86 -13.41 -3.18
N ILE A 41 -2.53 -12.87 -2.14
CA ILE A 41 -2.06 -12.98 -0.75
C ILE A 41 -2.75 -14.16 -0.07
N TYR A 42 -1.96 -15.12 0.39
CA TYR A 42 -2.41 -16.29 1.13
C TYR A 42 -1.90 -16.30 2.56
N PHE A 43 -2.66 -16.97 3.43
CA PHE A 43 -2.33 -17.24 4.82
C PHE A 43 -2.16 -18.74 4.99
N LYS A 44 -0.99 -19.17 5.47
CA LYS A 44 -0.69 -20.61 5.58
C LYS A 44 -0.04 -20.94 6.92
N HIS A 45 -0.57 -21.95 7.60
CA HIS A 45 0.16 -22.62 8.68
C HIS A 45 1.27 -23.48 8.07
N GLU A 46 2.51 -23.26 8.50
CA GLU A 46 3.67 -24.01 8.01
C GLU A 46 4.42 -24.64 9.18
N ASN A 47 4.09 -25.90 9.48
CA ASN A 47 4.64 -26.63 10.63
C ASN A 47 6.18 -26.71 10.63
N ALA A 48 6.80 -26.75 9.45
CA ALA A 48 8.26 -26.81 9.33
C ALA A 48 8.96 -25.51 9.77
N LEU A 49 8.23 -24.39 9.83
CA LEU A 49 8.75 -23.09 10.25
C LEU A 49 8.50 -22.78 11.73
N VAL A 50 7.79 -23.64 12.46
CA VAL A 50 7.51 -23.44 13.89
C VAL A 50 8.83 -23.46 14.69
N GLY A 51 9.00 -22.45 15.54
CA GLY A 51 10.23 -22.22 16.31
C GLY A 51 11.37 -21.56 15.52
N ARG A 52 11.17 -21.30 14.22
CA ARG A 52 12.13 -20.59 13.37
C ARG A 52 11.90 -19.09 13.39
N THR A 53 12.89 -18.34 12.90
CA THR A 53 12.79 -16.90 12.81
C THR A 53 12.06 -16.47 11.53
N PHE A 54 11.49 -15.26 11.52
CA PHE A 54 10.94 -14.66 10.31
C PHE A 54 12.01 -14.53 9.20
N TYR A 55 13.27 -14.34 9.57
CA TYR A 55 14.41 -14.40 8.64
C TYR A 55 14.44 -15.74 7.89
N ASP A 56 14.33 -16.86 8.59
CA ASP A 56 14.37 -18.19 7.97
C ASP A 56 13.18 -18.38 7.01
N ALA A 57 11.99 -17.88 7.38
CA ALA A 57 10.79 -17.95 6.55
C ALA A 57 10.92 -17.14 5.25
N VAL A 58 11.57 -15.98 5.28
CA VAL A 58 11.79 -15.16 4.07
C VAL A 58 12.58 -15.93 3.00
N PHE A 59 13.44 -16.86 3.40
CA PHE A 59 14.27 -17.66 2.49
C PHE A 59 13.80 -19.12 2.36
N SER A 60 12.60 -19.47 2.82
CA SER A 60 12.13 -20.86 2.83
C SER A 60 11.34 -21.26 1.59
N TYR A 61 11.07 -20.35 0.65
CA TYR A 61 10.26 -20.61 -0.55
C TYR A 61 11.00 -20.16 -1.82
N ASP A 62 10.93 -20.97 -2.88
CA ASP A 62 11.58 -20.65 -4.17
C ASP A 62 10.72 -19.77 -5.08
N LYS A 63 9.40 -19.94 -5.00
CA LYS A 63 8.41 -19.33 -5.93
C LYS A 63 7.43 -18.39 -5.25
N CYS A 64 7.59 -18.15 -3.95
CA CYS A 64 6.66 -17.36 -3.17
C CYS A 64 7.43 -16.29 -2.40
N SER A 65 6.77 -15.16 -2.15
CA SER A 65 7.35 -14.07 -1.36
C SER A 65 6.66 -13.97 -0.01
N VAL A 66 7.40 -14.24 1.08
CA VAL A 66 6.89 -14.04 2.44
C VAL A 66 6.87 -12.55 2.77
N ILE A 67 5.69 -12.05 3.14
CA ILE A 67 5.47 -10.62 3.42
C ILE A 67 5.09 -10.33 4.87
N GLY A 68 4.75 -11.35 5.67
CA GLY A 68 4.34 -11.12 7.05
C GLY A 68 3.94 -12.36 7.82
N LEU A 69 3.39 -12.12 9.01
CA LEU A 69 2.83 -13.14 9.89
C LEU A 69 1.44 -12.69 10.36
N MET A 70 0.49 -13.61 10.45
CA MET A 70 -0.70 -13.44 11.27
C MET A 70 -0.49 -14.21 12.57
N LEU A 71 -0.54 -13.49 13.69
CA LEU A 71 -0.36 -14.09 15.00
C LEU A 71 -1.61 -14.86 15.42
N SER A 72 -1.44 -15.76 16.39
CA SER A 72 -2.55 -16.53 17.00
C SER A 72 -3.76 -15.71 17.48
N ASP A 73 -3.56 -14.44 17.84
CA ASP A 73 -4.64 -13.51 18.24
C ASP A 73 -5.35 -12.83 17.06
N GLY A 74 -4.99 -13.19 15.83
CA GLY A 74 -5.48 -12.58 14.59
C GLY A 74 -4.73 -11.31 14.17
N THR A 75 -3.73 -10.85 14.93
CA THR A 75 -2.96 -9.66 14.59
C THR A 75 -2.09 -9.91 13.37
N VAL A 76 -2.33 -9.15 12.29
CA VAL A 76 -1.49 -9.14 11.10
C VAL A 76 -0.29 -8.22 11.29
N LYS A 77 0.91 -8.76 11.07
CA LYS A 77 2.18 -8.02 11.03
C LYS A 77 2.81 -8.16 9.65
N ILE A 78 2.80 -7.07 8.87
CA ILE A 78 3.55 -6.97 7.61
C ILE A 78 5.02 -6.69 7.94
N PHE A 79 5.90 -7.53 7.43
CA PHE A 79 7.36 -7.49 7.61
C PHE A 79 7.81 -7.25 9.06
N PRO A 80 7.48 -8.16 10.01
CA PRO A 80 7.92 -8.06 11.39
C PRO A 80 9.46 -8.10 11.51
N ARG A 81 9.98 -7.88 12.72
CA ARG A 81 11.44 -7.98 12.94
C ARG A 81 11.93 -9.35 12.49
N LEU A 82 13.06 -9.38 11.78
CA LEU A 82 13.64 -10.61 11.23
C LEU A 82 13.89 -11.71 12.27
N ASN A 83 14.16 -11.33 13.53
CA ASN A 83 14.34 -12.26 14.64
C ASN A 83 13.03 -12.69 15.35
N THR A 84 11.86 -12.31 14.82
CA THR A 84 10.57 -12.72 15.38
C THR A 84 10.43 -14.23 15.23
N ILE A 85 10.11 -14.93 16.32
CA ILE A 85 9.90 -16.38 16.32
C ILE A 85 8.47 -16.70 15.87
N ILE A 86 8.35 -17.67 14.98
CA ILE A 86 7.09 -18.19 14.46
C ILE A 86 6.57 -19.26 15.42
N ASN A 87 5.37 -19.04 15.98
CA ASN A 87 4.73 -19.98 16.90
C ASN A 87 3.85 -20.98 16.15
N ILE A 88 3.42 -22.04 16.85
CA ILE A 88 2.61 -23.12 16.29
C ILE A 88 1.28 -22.66 15.67
N ASP A 89 0.66 -21.65 16.28
CA ASP A 89 -0.63 -21.10 15.86
C ASP A 89 -0.49 -19.86 14.95
N ASP A 90 0.74 -19.45 14.63
CA ASP A 90 0.96 -18.34 13.70
C ASP A 90 0.80 -18.84 12.24
N GLN A 91 0.37 -17.93 11.36
CA GLN A 91 0.30 -18.16 9.92
C GLN A 91 1.30 -17.29 9.19
N ILE A 92 1.97 -17.85 8.18
CA ILE A 92 2.80 -17.11 7.24
C ILE A 92 1.89 -16.39 6.26
N ILE A 93 2.17 -15.11 6.01
CA ILE A 93 1.52 -14.32 4.96
C ILE A 93 2.45 -14.29 3.76
N VAL A 94 1.96 -14.75 2.62
CA VAL A 94 2.76 -15.03 1.44
C VAL A 94 2.05 -14.56 0.18
N ILE A 95 2.81 -13.98 -0.74
CA ILE A 95 2.38 -13.73 -2.12
C ILE A 95 2.73 -14.96 -2.96
N ALA A 96 1.73 -15.54 -3.60
CA ALA A 96 1.86 -16.73 -4.45
C ALA A 96 0.82 -16.72 -5.57
N GLU A 97 1.10 -17.44 -6.66
CA GLU A 97 0.16 -17.58 -7.79
C GLU A 97 -1.08 -18.40 -7.44
N ASP A 98 -0.95 -19.37 -6.53
CA ASP A 98 -2.04 -20.22 -6.04
C ASP A 98 -1.65 -20.84 -4.69
N ASP A 99 -2.62 -21.36 -3.93
CA ASP A 99 -2.39 -21.94 -2.60
C ASP A 99 -1.59 -23.26 -2.65
N ASP A 100 -1.83 -24.07 -3.69
CA ASP A 100 -1.13 -25.33 -3.96
C ASP A 100 0.35 -25.14 -4.35
N LYS A 101 0.73 -23.93 -4.76
CA LYS A 101 2.10 -23.56 -5.14
C LYS A 101 2.95 -23.08 -3.96
N ILE A 102 2.37 -22.95 -2.76
CA ILE A 102 3.09 -22.55 -1.55
C ILE A 102 3.86 -23.75 -1.00
N ILE A 103 5.02 -24.04 -1.60
CA ILE A 103 5.85 -25.21 -1.30
C ILE A 103 7.23 -24.76 -0.82
N LEU A 104 7.68 -25.32 0.31
CA LEU A 104 9.02 -25.07 0.85
C LEU A 104 10.11 -25.45 -0.15
N SER A 105 11.18 -24.66 -0.20
CA SER A 105 12.30 -24.92 -1.08
C SER A 105 12.99 -26.24 -0.72
N SER A 106 13.48 -26.93 -1.75
CA SER A 106 14.20 -28.19 -1.52
C SER A 106 15.47 -27.97 -0.70
N ASP A 107 16.13 -26.82 -0.86
CA ASP A 107 17.27 -26.42 -0.03
C ASP A 107 16.89 -26.27 1.44
N TYR A 108 15.76 -25.61 1.73
CA TYR A 108 15.27 -25.46 3.10
C TYR A 108 14.94 -26.82 3.74
N LEU A 109 14.24 -27.69 3.01
CA LEU A 109 13.90 -29.05 3.48
C LEU A 109 15.14 -29.89 3.76
N LEU A 110 16.19 -29.77 2.95
CA LEU A 110 17.47 -30.43 3.22
C LEU A 110 18.11 -29.90 4.51
N ARG A 111 18.15 -28.57 4.71
CA ARG A 111 18.73 -27.96 5.92
C ARG A 111 18.07 -28.48 7.19
N ILE A 112 16.73 -28.46 7.26
CA ILE A 112 16.02 -28.93 8.46
C ILE A 112 16.30 -30.42 8.71
N ASN A 113 16.32 -31.26 7.67
CA ASN A 113 16.58 -32.70 7.81
C ASN A 113 18.00 -32.97 8.33
N TYR A 114 19.00 -32.21 7.89
CA TYR A 114 20.37 -32.34 8.39
C TYR A 114 20.52 -31.85 9.83
N GLU A 115 19.84 -30.77 10.22
CA GLU A 115 19.81 -30.29 11.60
C GLU A 115 19.23 -31.35 12.55
N TYR A 116 18.12 -31.99 12.17
CA TYR A 116 17.52 -33.08 12.95
C TYR A 116 18.37 -34.35 12.99
N SER A 117 19.18 -34.60 11.95
CA SER A 117 20.10 -35.75 11.88
C SER A 117 21.34 -35.60 12.77
N GLY A 118 21.59 -34.43 13.36
CA GLY A 118 22.77 -34.16 14.20
C GLY A 118 24.10 -34.15 13.44
N SER A 119 24.06 -34.25 12.11
CA SER A 119 25.24 -34.26 11.25
C SER A 119 25.68 -32.82 10.96
N LYS A 120 26.54 -32.26 11.81
CA LYS A 120 27.21 -30.98 11.55
C LYS A 120 28.18 -31.13 10.38
N SER A 121 27.76 -30.75 9.17
CA SER A 121 28.68 -30.53 8.06
C SER A 121 28.44 -29.18 7.37
N SER A 122 29.54 -28.62 6.90
CA SER A 122 29.81 -27.23 6.55
C SER A 122 29.17 -26.74 5.25
N LEU A 123 27.95 -27.17 4.91
CA LEU A 123 27.14 -26.46 3.92
C LEU A 123 26.50 -25.22 4.56
N LEU A 124 27.36 -24.41 5.19
CA LEU A 124 27.05 -23.02 5.48
C LEU A 124 26.97 -22.34 4.12
N PHE A 125 25.79 -22.37 3.49
CA PHE A 125 25.46 -21.36 2.50
C PHE A 125 25.70 -20.03 3.18
N ASN A 126 26.79 -19.37 2.77
CA ASN A 126 27.30 -18.15 3.33
C ASN A 126 26.25 -17.04 3.13
N HIS A 127 25.25 -16.98 4.01
CA HIS A 127 24.26 -15.90 4.07
C HIS A 127 24.85 -14.64 4.69
N ASN A 128 26.16 -14.58 4.94
CA ASN A 128 26.82 -13.36 5.42
C ASN A 128 26.96 -12.27 4.36
N THR A 129 26.37 -12.44 3.17
CA THR A 129 26.29 -11.36 2.18
C THR A 129 24.87 -11.16 1.67
N VAL A 130 23.86 -11.24 2.53
CA VAL A 130 22.77 -10.28 2.35
C VAL A 130 23.32 -8.98 2.90
N LEU A 131 23.64 -8.04 2.01
CA LEU A 131 23.81 -6.65 2.40
C LEU A 131 22.44 -6.20 2.94
N LEU A 132 22.20 -6.47 4.22
CA LEU A 132 21.35 -5.63 5.04
C LEU A 132 22.11 -4.31 5.10
N SER A 133 22.08 -3.54 4.01
CA SER A 133 22.35 -2.13 4.07
C SER A 133 21.56 -1.63 5.27
N ASN A 134 22.22 -0.87 6.16
CA ASN A 134 21.54 -0.21 7.27
C ASN A 134 20.17 0.20 6.75
N PRO A 135 19.06 -0.25 7.38
CA PRO A 135 17.72 0.01 6.86
C PRO A 135 17.73 1.48 6.50
N MET A 136 17.48 1.83 5.24
CA MET A 136 17.61 3.21 4.79
C MET A 136 16.78 4.04 5.78
N THR A 137 17.46 4.66 6.73
CA THR A 137 16.86 5.55 7.73
C THR A 137 16.54 6.88 7.07
N GLY A 138 16.54 6.92 5.73
CA GLY A 138 15.71 7.78 4.94
C GLY A 138 14.26 7.47 5.28
N ARG A 139 13.82 7.98 6.44
CA ARG A 139 12.44 8.40 6.64
C ARG A 139 12.01 8.98 5.30
N VAL A 140 10.99 8.43 4.66
CA VAL A 140 10.41 9.05 3.46
C VAL A 140 10.04 10.45 3.89
N THR A 141 10.87 11.43 3.56
CA THR A 141 10.67 12.80 4.00
C THR A 141 9.49 13.28 3.18
N LYS A 142 8.37 13.52 3.86
CA LYS A 142 7.23 14.17 3.22
C LYS A 142 7.76 15.43 2.51
N ARG A 143 7.37 15.60 1.25
CA ARG A 143 7.73 16.79 0.45
C ARG A 143 6.53 17.72 0.40
N ILE A 144 6.79 19.02 0.24
CA ILE A 144 5.75 19.98 -0.12
C ILE A 144 5.34 19.67 -1.57
N GLU A 145 4.07 19.40 -1.79
CA GLU A 145 3.51 19.04 -3.08
C GLU A 145 2.40 20.03 -3.48
N ARG A 146 2.29 20.34 -4.77
CA ARG A 146 1.15 21.07 -5.35
C ARG A 146 0.34 20.11 -6.20
N ASN A 147 -0.85 19.75 -5.71
CA ASN A 147 -1.74 18.78 -6.33
C ASN A 147 -2.94 19.47 -6.96
N LEU A 148 -3.38 19.00 -8.13
CA LEU A 148 -4.59 19.48 -8.80
C LEU A 148 -5.62 18.35 -8.93
N LEU A 149 -6.80 18.57 -8.38
CA LEU A 149 -7.98 17.77 -8.59
C LEU A 149 -8.86 18.42 -9.66
N LEU A 150 -9.04 17.72 -10.77
CA LEU A 150 -9.90 18.13 -11.87
C LEU A 150 -11.25 17.43 -11.71
N GLY A 151 -12.27 18.18 -11.30
CA GLY A 151 -13.61 17.66 -11.08
C GLY A 151 -13.91 17.25 -9.64
N TRP A 152 -15.13 16.80 -9.41
CA TRP A 152 -15.62 16.40 -8.10
C TRP A 152 -16.65 15.27 -8.19
N ASN A 153 -16.49 14.28 -7.31
CA ASN A 153 -17.49 13.25 -7.02
C ASN A 153 -17.41 12.86 -5.53
N LYS A 154 -18.24 11.91 -5.08
CA LYS A 154 -18.26 11.42 -3.70
C LYS A 154 -16.91 10.94 -3.11
N LYS A 155 -15.90 10.65 -3.95
CA LYS A 155 -14.57 10.20 -3.51
C LYS A 155 -13.58 11.35 -3.34
N ALA A 156 -13.86 12.53 -3.89
CA ALA A 156 -12.96 13.68 -3.89
C ALA A 156 -12.51 14.09 -2.48
N SER A 157 -13.43 14.12 -1.51
CA SER A 157 -13.12 14.42 -0.10
C SER A 157 -12.22 13.35 0.53
N LEU A 158 -12.47 12.07 0.25
CA LEU A 158 -11.65 10.96 0.73
C LEU A 158 -10.24 11.02 0.14
N ILE A 159 -10.11 11.31 -1.15
CA ILE A 159 -8.81 11.49 -1.82
C ILE A 159 -8.05 12.66 -1.20
N ALA A 160 -8.71 13.80 -0.96
CA ALA A 160 -8.10 14.96 -0.32
C ALA A 160 -7.57 14.64 1.08
N LYS A 161 -8.36 13.95 1.90
CA LYS A 161 -7.95 13.50 3.25
C LYS A 161 -6.77 12.55 3.19
N GLU A 162 -6.80 11.60 2.25
CA GLU A 162 -5.72 10.64 2.11
C GLU A 162 -4.41 11.31 1.66
N LEU A 163 -4.47 12.25 0.70
CA LEU A 163 -3.31 13.03 0.28
C LEU A 163 -2.68 13.81 1.44
N ASP A 164 -3.49 14.34 2.37
CA ASP A 164 -2.99 15.07 3.55
C ASP A 164 -2.08 14.21 4.44
N THR A 165 -2.34 12.89 4.52
CA THR A 165 -1.50 11.96 5.30
C THR A 165 -0.08 11.82 4.75
N TYR A 166 0.11 12.16 3.48
CA TYR A 166 1.27 11.83 2.68
C TYR A 166 2.19 13.02 2.37
N VAL A 167 1.61 14.22 2.33
CA VAL A 167 2.30 15.47 1.98
C VAL A 167 2.83 16.21 3.21
N ALA A 168 3.86 17.04 3.03
CA ALA A 168 4.40 17.86 4.12
C ALA A 168 3.56 19.12 4.36
N ARG A 169 3.66 19.66 5.57
CA ARG A 169 3.06 20.93 5.93
C ARG A 169 3.41 22.05 4.95
N GLY A 170 2.39 22.75 4.46
CA GLY A 170 2.53 23.81 3.47
C GLY A 170 2.27 23.36 2.04
N SER A 171 1.84 22.11 1.84
CA SER A 171 1.38 21.61 0.53
C SER A 171 0.08 22.30 0.09
N GLU A 172 -0.24 22.19 -1.19
CA GLU A 172 -1.40 22.84 -1.78
C GLU A 172 -2.24 21.82 -2.55
N LEU A 173 -3.55 21.83 -2.32
CA LEU A 173 -4.54 21.09 -3.08
C LEU A 173 -5.42 22.08 -3.83
N HIS A 174 -5.27 22.12 -5.14
CA HIS A 174 -6.11 22.90 -6.03
C HIS A 174 -7.25 22.04 -6.55
N ILE A 175 -8.47 22.58 -6.62
CA ILE A 175 -9.67 21.85 -7.03
C ILE A 175 -10.41 22.68 -8.07
N LEU A 176 -10.59 22.14 -9.27
CA LEU A 176 -11.43 22.75 -10.31
C LEU A 176 -12.84 22.16 -10.26
N THR A 177 -13.84 23.01 -10.02
CA THR A 177 -15.26 22.63 -10.07
C THR A 177 -16.11 23.79 -10.58
N ASN A 178 -17.25 23.49 -11.18
CA ASN A 178 -18.25 24.49 -11.62
C ASN A 178 -19.44 24.60 -10.65
N SER A 179 -19.46 23.83 -9.56
CA SER A 179 -20.57 23.80 -8.61
C SER A 179 -20.32 24.71 -7.40
N ASN A 180 -21.22 25.66 -7.19
CA ASN A 180 -21.19 26.55 -6.04
C ASN A 180 -21.43 25.80 -4.71
N ILE A 181 -22.30 24.80 -4.72
CA ILE A 181 -22.60 23.97 -3.54
C ILE A 181 -21.34 23.23 -3.09
N ILE A 182 -20.64 22.60 -4.04
CA ILE A 182 -19.38 21.90 -3.77
C ILE A 182 -18.31 22.88 -3.30
N THR A 183 -18.22 24.05 -3.92
CA THR A 183 -17.28 25.11 -3.51
C THR A 183 -17.50 25.54 -2.06
N GLN A 184 -18.77 25.69 -1.65
CA GLN A 184 -19.12 26.03 -0.27
C GLN A 184 -18.77 24.90 0.69
N PHE A 185 -19.14 23.65 0.37
CA PHE A 185 -18.79 22.47 1.15
C PHE A 185 -17.27 22.37 1.38
N ILE A 186 -16.46 22.57 0.33
CA ILE A 186 -15.00 22.51 0.44
C ILE A 186 -14.48 23.57 1.43
N LYS A 187 -14.97 24.80 1.34
CA LYS A 187 -14.50 25.93 2.17
C LYS A 187 -14.93 25.80 3.63
N GLU A 188 -16.16 25.37 3.87
CA GLU A 188 -16.74 25.34 5.21
C GLU A 188 -16.42 24.05 5.98
N GLN A 189 -16.22 22.94 5.27
CA GLN A 189 -16.06 21.62 5.89
C GLN A 189 -14.68 21.03 5.59
N LEU A 190 -14.41 20.67 4.33
CA LEU A 190 -13.20 19.91 3.98
C LEU A 190 -11.90 20.64 4.35
N ALA A 191 -11.83 21.96 4.11
CA ALA A 191 -10.64 22.75 4.41
C ALA A 191 -10.27 22.76 5.91
N ASN A 192 -11.25 22.57 6.81
CA ASN A 192 -11.03 22.52 8.25
C ASN A 192 -10.59 21.12 8.73
N GLU A 193 -10.73 20.10 7.90
CA GLU A 193 -10.34 18.71 8.22
C GLU A 193 -8.89 18.40 7.82
N LEU A 194 -8.27 19.21 6.94
CA LEU A 194 -6.91 19.00 6.45
C LEU A 194 -5.89 19.74 7.33
N THR A 195 -4.75 19.10 7.56
CA THR A 195 -3.74 19.58 8.53
C THR A 195 -2.41 19.96 7.87
N GLU A 196 -2.04 19.29 6.78
CA GLU A 196 -0.74 19.46 6.12
C GLU A 196 -0.86 20.32 4.85
N GLN A 197 -2.00 20.27 4.15
CA GLN A 197 -2.22 21.01 2.91
C GLN A 197 -3.34 22.06 2.96
N LYS A 198 -3.19 23.12 2.16
CA LYS A 198 -4.20 24.18 1.97
C LYS A 198 -5.02 23.94 0.72
N ILE A 199 -6.33 24.19 0.78
CA ILE A 199 -7.22 24.02 -0.37
C ILE A 199 -7.44 25.34 -1.12
N PHE A 200 -7.31 25.29 -2.45
CA PHE A 200 -7.65 26.39 -3.35
C PHE A 200 -8.70 25.92 -4.36
N VAL A 201 -9.87 26.55 -4.36
CA VAL A 201 -10.95 26.18 -5.28
C VAL A 201 -10.97 27.14 -6.47
N HIS A 202 -10.94 26.58 -7.66
CA HIS A 202 -11.06 27.28 -8.93
C HIS A 202 -12.43 27.00 -9.54
N SER A 203 -13.14 28.07 -9.93
CA SER A 203 -14.40 27.95 -10.65
C SER A 203 -14.14 27.77 -12.15
N GLY A 204 -14.59 26.67 -12.74
CA GLY A 204 -14.46 26.43 -14.18
C GLY A 204 -14.89 25.04 -14.62
N SER A 205 -14.94 24.82 -15.94
CA SER A 205 -15.37 23.55 -16.52
C SER A 205 -14.19 22.70 -17.02
N LEU A 206 -14.26 21.38 -16.82
CA LEU A 206 -13.32 20.41 -17.37
C LEU A 206 -13.35 20.34 -18.90
N THR A 207 -14.47 20.70 -19.51
CA THR A 207 -14.65 20.68 -20.97
C THR A 207 -14.23 21.99 -21.63
N ASN A 208 -13.90 23.02 -20.83
CA ASN A 208 -13.50 24.32 -21.34
C ASN A 208 -11.97 24.46 -21.35
N LYS A 209 -11.39 24.48 -22.56
CA LYS A 209 -9.95 24.65 -22.77
C LYS A 209 -9.39 25.90 -22.07
N PHE A 210 -10.10 27.03 -22.11
CA PHE A 210 -9.63 28.29 -21.52
C PHE A 210 -9.52 28.20 -19.99
N ASP A 211 -10.40 27.45 -19.34
CA ASP A 211 -10.35 27.29 -17.88
C ASP A 211 -9.17 26.39 -17.47
N LEU A 212 -8.87 25.36 -18.27
CA LEU A 212 -7.71 24.50 -18.06
C LEU A 212 -6.38 25.23 -18.32
N GLU A 213 -6.30 26.07 -19.34
CA GLU A 213 -5.09 26.85 -19.65
C GLU A 213 -4.73 27.85 -18.53
N LYS A 214 -5.74 28.47 -17.89
CA LYS A 214 -5.52 29.38 -16.75
C LYS A 214 -4.89 28.69 -15.53
N LEU A 215 -5.08 27.38 -15.36
CA LEU A 215 -4.56 26.65 -14.21
C LEU A 215 -3.05 26.44 -14.26
N ASN A 216 -2.41 26.66 -15.42
CA ASN A 216 -0.99 26.35 -15.66
C ASN A 216 -0.63 24.93 -15.18
N LEU A 217 -1.18 23.92 -15.88
CA LEU A 217 -1.12 22.51 -15.48
C LEU A 217 0.30 21.99 -15.19
N PHE A 218 1.33 22.57 -15.80
CA PHE A 218 2.73 22.21 -15.58
C PHE A 218 3.30 22.64 -14.22
N SER A 219 2.56 23.44 -13.45
CA SER A 219 2.98 23.92 -12.13
C SER A 219 2.60 22.99 -10.97
N TYR A 220 1.89 21.89 -11.26
CA TYR A 220 1.47 20.89 -10.28
C TYR A 220 2.37 19.66 -10.36
N ASP A 221 2.71 19.08 -9.22
CA ASP A 221 3.43 17.81 -9.14
C ASP A 221 2.55 16.68 -9.68
N TYR A 222 1.25 16.70 -9.33
CA TYR A 222 0.27 15.68 -9.74
C TYR A 222 -1.07 16.29 -10.15
N VAL A 223 -1.66 15.73 -11.21
CA VAL A 223 -3.00 16.07 -11.69
C VAL A 223 -3.88 14.82 -11.63
N ILE A 224 -4.98 14.90 -10.89
CA ILE A 224 -5.94 13.81 -10.69
C ILE A 224 -7.25 14.20 -11.38
N LEU A 225 -7.65 13.45 -12.40
CA LEU A 225 -8.92 13.65 -13.08
C LEU A 225 -9.99 12.76 -12.45
N LEU A 226 -11.08 13.38 -11.99
CA LEU A 226 -12.25 12.69 -11.50
C LEU A 226 -13.38 12.79 -12.52
N ALA A 227 -14.06 11.67 -12.75
CA ALA A 227 -15.36 11.71 -13.40
C ALA A 227 -16.32 12.46 -12.47
N ASN A 228 -16.86 13.58 -12.94
CA ASN A 228 -17.90 14.31 -12.24
C ASN A 228 -19.12 13.39 -12.12
N GLU A 229 -19.78 13.42 -10.97
CA GLU A 229 -21.16 12.94 -10.92
C GLU A 229 -21.99 13.95 -11.71
N GLU A 230 -22.71 13.47 -12.74
CA GLU A 230 -23.70 14.30 -13.43
C GLU A 230 -24.65 14.83 -12.36
N SER A 231 -24.78 16.15 -12.30
CA SER A 231 -25.78 16.81 -11.49
C SER A 231 -27.16 16.39 -12.00
N GLU A 232 -27.77 15.40 -11.35
CA GLU A 232 -29.22 15.32 -11.27
C GLU A 232 -29.75 16.45 -10.39
#